data_AF-A0A7D9LBL5-F1
#
_entry.id   AF-A0A7D9LBL5-F1
#
_cell.length_a   1.000
_cell.length_b   1.000
_cell.length_c   1.000
_cell.angle_alpha   90.00
_cell.angle_beta   90.00
_cell.angle_gamma   90.00
#
_symmetry.space_group_name_H-M   'P 1'
#
loop_
_entity.id
_entity.type
_entity.pdbx_description
1 polymer ?
#
loop_
_entity_poly.entity_id
_entity_poly.type
_entity_poly.pdbx_seq_one_letter_code
_entity_poly.pdbx_strand_id
1 'polypeptide(L)'
;RSVRLKAWEGLPSGSDDKPPVEVKNILSPVFIQAAEAIKAWICYPSVSVLRGEIMTPNSQYDCRIKLRAGSRYVTDKDSVCIEEDAILSDYLSNCKFDRQNHHMYLPDENEHQIPEGFDCTFYREAKERMFQATVDEESFTVIVLDEKGWDTDSSDKRHQEQFGIRVVMNSWSEALLSAERHWTPEEILGKLKNYMGFLSLLKNYFFDG
;
A
#
# COMPACT_ATOMS: atom_id res chain seq x y z
N ARG A 1 -13.46 -14.26 -1.25
CA ARG A 1 -12.37 -13.56 -1.97
C ARG A 1 -11.96 -12.35 -1.16
N SER A 2 -10.69 -11.92 -1.18
CA SER A 2 -10.25 -10.72 -0.43
C SER A 2 -9.87 -9.60 -1.39
N VAL A 3 -10.39 -8.41 -1.14
CA VAL A 3 -10.10 -7.17 -1.89
C VAL A 3 -9.80 -6.05 -0.89
N ARG A 4 -9.27 -4.93 -1.38
CA ARG A 4 -8.94 -3.76 -0.56
C ARG A 4 -9.49 -2.50 -1.20
N LEU A 5 -10.14 -1.67 -0.40
CA LEU A 5 -10.32 -0.27 -0.74
C LEU A 5 -9.04 0.49 -0.37
N LYS A 6 -8.54 1.28 -1.32
CA LYS A 6 -7.48 2.27 -1.05
C LYS A 6 -8.01 3.63 -1.41
N ALA A 7 -8.15 4.51 -0.42
CA ALA A 7 -8.53 5.90 -0.58
C ALA A 7 -7.31 6.80 -0.34
N TRP A 8 -7.17 7.84 -1.15
CA TRP A 8 -6.06 8.78 -1.11
C TRP A 8 -6.57 10.22 -1.17
N GLU A 9 -6.00 11.07 -0.32
CA GLU A 9 -6.17 12.52 -0.36
C GLU A 9 -4.87 13.20 -0.78
N GLY A 10 -4.95 14.28 -1.56
CA GLY A 10 -3.79 15.13 -1.82
C GLY A 10 -2.79 14.56 -2.82
N LEU A 11 -3.27 13.86 -3.85
CA LEU A 11 -2.40 13.43 -4.96
C LEU A 11 -1.78 14.63 -5.67
N PRO A 12 -0.51 14.55 -6.12
CA PRO A 12 0.13 15.66 -6.84
C PRO A 12 -0.69 16.08 -8.06
N SER A 13 -0.93 17.38 -8.22
CA SER A 13 -1.63 17.93 -9.39
C SER A 13 -0.97 17.48 -10.70
N GLY A 14 -1.74 16.88 -11.61
CA GLY A 14 -1.25 16.25 -12.85
C GLY A 14 -1.12 14.71 -12.79
N SER A 15 -1.43 14.10 -11.65
CA SER A 15 -1.60 12.64 -11.51
C SER A 15 -3.07 12.20 -11.55
N ASP A 16 -4.01 13.09 -11.88
CA ASP A 16 -5.45 12.90 -11.70
C ASP A 16 -6.05 11.68 -12.42
N ASP A 17 -5.40 11.23 -13.50
CA ASP A 17 -5.84 10.05 -14.26
C ASP A 17 -5.15 8.74 -13.85
N LYS A 18 -4.12 8.79 -12.99
CA LYS A 18 -3.30 7.62 -12.65
C LYS A 18 -3.24 7.36 -11.15
N PRO A 19 -3.51 6.12 -10.73
CA PRO A 19 -3.40 5.73 -9.33
C PRO A 19 -1.95 5.87 -8.83
N PRO A 20 -1.73 6.18 -7.53
CA PRO A 20 -0.39 6.17 -6.94
C PRO A 20 0.32 4.82 -7.17
N VAL A 21 1.65 4.81 -7.20
CA VAL A 21 2.47 3.60 -7.41
C VAL A 21 2.15 2.48 -6.40
N GLU A 22 1.68 2.88 -5.22
CA GLU A 22 1.26 2.03 -4.12
C GLU A 22 -0.06 1.29 -4.39
N VAL A 23 -0.88 1.79 -5.32
CA VAL A 23 -2.16 1.21 -5.72
C VAL A 23 -1.93 0.36 -6.98
N LYS A 24 -1.91 -0.96 -6.79
CA LYS A 24 -1.65 -1.97 -7.83
C LYS A 24 -2.79 -2.97 -7.87
N ASN A 25 -2.90 -3.75 -8.95
CA ASN A 25 -3.94 -4.77 -9.14
C ASN A 25 -5.35 -4.17 -9.05
N ILE A 26 -5.58 -3.04 -9.71
CA ILE A 26 -6.85 -2.31 -9.62
C ILE A 26 -7.95 -3.11 -10.31
N LEU A 27 -9.09 -3.18 -9.64
CA LEU A 27 -10.31 -3.82 -10.13
C LEU A 27 -11.29 -2.79 -10.67
N SER A 28 -11.52 -1.73 -9.92
CA SER A 28 -12.40 -0.62 -10.29
C SER A 28 -12.04 0.65 -9.51
N PRO A 29 -12.23 1.85 -10.09
CA PRO A 29 -12.30 3.08 -9.31
C PRO A 29 -13.60 3.11 -8.49
N VAL A 30 -13.57 3.78 -7.35
CA VAL A 30 -14.74 4.05 -6.51
C VAL A 30 -14.91 5.54 -6.38
N PHE A 31 -16.09 6.03 -6.72
CA PHE A 31 -16.47 7.42 -6.50
C PHE A 31 -17.07 7.55 -5.10
N ILE A 32 -16.40 8.28 -4.22
CA ILE A 32 -16.90 8.57 -2.86
C ILE A 32 -17.74 9.84 -2.93
N GLN A 33 -19.05 9.70 -2.75
CA GLN A 33 -20.00 10.80 -2.96
C GLN A 33 -19.72 12.01 -2.05
N ALA A 34 -19.29 11.75 -0.81
CA ALA A 34 -19.05 12.78 0.19
C ALA A 34 -17.72 13.55 0.00
N ALA A 35 -16.84 13.12 -0.91
CA ALA A 35 -15.48 13.66 -0.97
C ALA A 35 -14.84 13.55 -2.37
N GLU A 36 -15.17 14.47 -3.29
CA GLU A 36 -14.63 14.48 -4.67
C GLU A 36 -13.11 14.60 -4.77
N ALA A 37 -12.47 15.20 -3.75
CA ALA A 37 -11.01 15.32 -3.66
C ALA A 37 -10.32 14.00 -3.27
N ILE A 38 -11.08 13.02 -2.78
CA ILE A 38 -10.58 11.69 -2.45
C ILE A 38 -10.68 10.82 -3.69
N LYS A 39 -9.56 10.20 -4.05
CA LYS A 39 -9.55 9.17 -5.09
C LYS A 39 -9.49 7.81 -4.42
N ALA A 40 -10.37 6.91 -4.84
CA ALA A 40 -10.42 5.57 -4.28
C ALA A 40 -10.49 4.48 -5.34
N TRP A 41 -9.94 3.32 -5.00
CA TRP A 41 -9.91 2.15 -5.86
C TRP A 41 -10.11 0.87 -5.06
N ILE A 42 -10.91 -0.04 -5.61
CA ILE A 42 -10.90 -1.44 -5.20
C ILE A 42 -9.74 -2.12 -5.93
N CYS A 43 -8.94 -2.86 -5.17
CA CYS A 43 -7.79 -3.56 -5.69
C CYS A 43 -7.61 -4.93 -5.03
N TYR A 44 -7.02 -5.87 -5.75
CA TYR A 44 -6.56 -7.10 -5.11
C TYR A 44 -5.37 -6.81 -4.19
N PRO A 45 -5.27 -7.51 -3.04
CA PRO A 45 -4.06 -7.51 -2.24
C PRO A 45 -2.83 -7.83 -3.11
N SER A 46 -1.74 -7.12 -2.90
CA SER A 46 -0.49 -7.48 -3.58
C SER A 46 0.00 -8.84 -3.08
N VAL A 47 0.17 -9.79 -3.99
CA VAL A 47 0.75 -11.10 -3.68
C VAL A 47 2.27 -10.94 -3.58
N SER A 48 2.83 -11.32 -2.44
CA SER A 48 4.28 -11.41 -2.28
C SER A 48 4.75 -12.69 -2.94
N VAL A 49 5.64 -12.57 -3.93
CA VAL A 49 6.26 -13.74 -4.60
C VAL A 49 7.41 -14.26 -3.75
N LEU A 50 8.16 -13.34 -3.13
CA LEU A 50 9.25 -13.69 -2.24
C LEU A 50 9.30 -12.70 -1.07
N ARG A 51 9.56 -13.23 0.12
CA ARG A 51 9.73 -12.46 1.36
C ARG A 51 10.96 -12.98 2.07
N GLY A 52 11.94 -12.11 2.26
CA GLY A 52 13.08 -12.33 3.13
C GLY A 52 12.92 -11.50 4.40
N GLU A 53 13.16 -12.13 5.54
CA GLU A 53 13.21 -11.46 6.85
C GLU A 53 14.64 -11.54 7.37
N ILE A 54 15.19 -10.38 7.73
CA ILE A 54 16.55 -10.23 8.21
C ILE A 54 16.44 -9.71 9.64
N MET A 55 16.56 -10.64 10.59
CA MET A 55 16.66 -10.31 12.00
C MET A 55 18.05 -9.73 12.27
N THR A 56 18.10 -8.55 12.86
CA THR A 56 19.37 -7.91 13.20
C THR A 56 19.59 -8.05 14.71
N PRO A 57 20.61 -8.81 15.16
CA PRO A 57 20.92 -8.93 16.59
C PRO A 57 21.10 -7.57 17.25
N ASN A 58 20.56 -7.39 18.46
CA ASN A 58 20.61 -6.14 19.24
C ASN A 58 19.95 -4.92 18.55
N SER A 59 19.12 -5.13 17.54
CA SER A 59 18.28 -4.10 16.93
C SER A 59 16.86 -4.21 17.48
N GLN A 60 16.21 -3.07 17.76
CA GLN A 60 14.76 -3.05 18.05
C GLN A 60 13.91 -3.24 16.78
N TYR A 61 14.55 -3.34 15.62
CA TYR A 61 13.90 -3.39 14.32
C TYR A 61 14.48 -4.51 13.46
N ASP A 62 13.58 -5.25 12.81
CA ASP A 62 13.90 -6.21 11.77
C ASP A 62 13.82 -5.57 10.39
N CYS A 63 14.70 -6.00 9.48
CA CYS A 63 14.61 -5.63 8.08
C CYS A 63 13.79 -6.67 7.32
N ARG A 64 12.90 -6.22 6.44
CA ARG A 64 12.09 -7.11 5.61
C ARG A 64 12.17 -6.70 4.15
N ILE A 65 12.63 -7.63 3.31
CA ILE A 65 12.67 -7.47 1.86
C ILE A 65 11.49 -8.25 1.28
N LYS A 66 10.69 -7.59 0.42
CA LYS A 66 9.56 -8.23 -0.27
C LYS A 66 9.65 -7.99 -1.76
N LEU A 67 9.67 -9.06 -2.53
CA LEU A 67 9.38 -9.04 -3.96
C LEU A 67 7.90 -9.31 -4.16
N ARG A 68 7.23 -8.46 -4.92
CA ARG A 68 5.80 -8.58 -5.22
C ARG A 68 5.62 -8.78 -6.73
N ALA A 69 4.76 -9.71 -7.12
CA ALA A 69 4.29 -9.76 -8.50
C ALA A 69 3.37 -8.57 -8.74
N GLY A 70 3.41 -8.00 -9.95
CA GLY A 70 2.46 -6.97 -10.34
C GLY A 70 2.12 -7.05 -11.82
N SER A 71 0.87 -7.38 -12.13
CA SER A 71 0.19 -6.71 -13.22
C SER A 71 -0.42 -5.43 -12.65
N ARG A 72 -0.44 -4.31 -13.40
CA ARG A 72 -1.11 -3.08 -12.90
C ARG A 72 -2.63 -3.23 -12.91
N TYR A 73 -3.14 -4.12 -13.76
CA TYR A 73 -4.56 -4.41 -13.96
C TYR A 73 -4.79 -5.91 -13.96
N VAL A 74 -5.91 -6.35 -13.37
CA VAL A 74 -6.37 -7.74 -13.54
C VAL A 74 -7.35 -7.76 -14.70
N THR A 75 -7.05 -8.59 -15.71
CA THR A 75 -7.81 -8.63 -16.97
C THR A 75 -8.87 -9.72 -16.98
N ASP A 76 -8.75 -10.73 -16.11
CA ASP A 76 -9.58 -11.93 -16.17
C ASP A 76 -10.51 -11.97 -14.95
N LYS A 77 -11.80 -11.71 -15.17
CA LYS A 77 -12.87 -11.86 -14.18
C LYS A 77 -14.01 -12.68 -14.79
N ASP A 78 -14.54 -13.61 -14.01
CA ASP A 78 -15.81 -14.26 -14.35
C ASP A 78 -17.00 -13.33 -14.01
N SER A 79 -18.20 -13.74 -14.40
CA SER A 79 -19.42 -12.95 -14.18
C SER A 79 -19.72 -12.73 -12.70
N VAL A 80 -19.40 -13.71 -11.84
CA VAL A 80 -19.63 -13.62 -10.39
C VAL A 80 -18.72 -12.57 -9.76
N CYS A 81 -17.44 -12.56 -10.15
CA CYS A 81 -16.48 -11.56 -9.68
C CYS A 81 -16.89 -10.13 -10.05
N ILE A 82 -17.49 -9.94 -11.23
CA ILE A 82 -17.98 -8.63 -11.68
C ILE A 82 -19.15 -8.15 -10.83
N GLU A 83 -20.10 -9.03 -10.53
CA GLU A 83 -21.26 -8.73 -9.70
C GLU A 83 -20.85 -8.40 -8.26
N GLU A 84 -19.99 -9.22 -7.64
CA GLU A 84 -19.44 -8.96 -6.30
C GLU A 84 -18.69 -7.61 -6.23
N ASP A 85 -17.89 -7.30 -7.24
CA ASP A 85 -17.16 -6.02 -7.32
C ASP A 85 -18.12 -4.83 -7.41
N ALA A 86 -19.23 -4.96 -8.14
CA ALA A 86 -20.23 -3.92 -8.28
C ALA A 86 -20.98 -3.67 -6.95
N ILE A 87 -21.43 -4.74 -6.29
CA ILE A 87 -22.09 -4.68 -4.96
C ILE A 87 -21.17 -4.00 -3.95
N LEU A 88 -19.90 -4.41 -3.90
CA LEU A 88 -18.95 -3.82 -2.97
C LEU A 88 -18.62 -2.36 -3.32
N SER A 89 -18.51 -2.02 -4.61
CA SER A 89 -18.28 -0.64 -5.05
C SER A 89 -19.42 0.28 -4.64
N ASP A 90 -20.66 -0.18 -4.76
CA ASP A 90 -21.86 0.55 -4.35
C ASP A 90 -21.85 0.82 -2.84
N TYR A 91 -21.66 -0.22 -2.02
CA TYR A 91 -21.52 -0.08 -0.57
C TYR A 91 -20.42 0.93 -0.20
N LEU A 92 -19.20 0.76 -0.74
CA LEU A 92 -18.06 1.60 -0.40
C LEU A 92 -18.16 3.04 -0.93
N SER A 93 -19.00 3.31 -1.93
CA SER A 93 -19.25 4.67 -2.42
C SER A 93 -19.90 5.59 -1.36
N ASN A 94 -20.51 4.97 -0.35
CA ASN A 94 -21.18 5.63 0.78
C ASN A 94 -20.25 5.85 1.99
N CYS A 95 -18.94 5.58 1.87
CA CYS A 95 -18.00 5.91 2.94
C CYS A 95 -17.99 7.42 3.23
N LYS A 96 -17.89 7.79 4.50
CA LYS A 96 -17.75 9.20 4.92
C LYS A 96 -16.28 9.49 5.25
N PHE A 97 -15.85 10.73 4.99
CA PHE A 97 -14.48 11.15 5.26
C PHE A 97 -14.46 12.38 6.15
N ASP A 98 -13.74 12.28 7.26
CA ASP A 98 -13.34 13.42 8.07
C ASP A 98 -11.93 13.86 7.65
N ARG A 99 -11.91 14.92 6.84
CA ARG A 99 -10.67 15.49 6.29
C ARG A 99 -9.81 16.17 7.36
N GLN A 100 -10.40 16.62 8.47
CA GLN A 100 -9.64 17.29 9.54
C GLN A 100 -8.82 16.26 10.32
N ASN A 101 -9.38 15.09 10.55
CA ASN A 101 -8.72 14.00 11.28
C ASN A 101 -8.09 12.94 10.37
N HIS A 102 -8.17 13.13 9.05
CA HIS A 102 -7.78 12.16 8.01
C HIS A 102 -8.39 10.77 8.26
N HIS A 103 -9.67 10.75 8.61
CA HIS A 103 -10.38 9.54 9.01
C HIS A 103 -11.44 9.10 8.00
N MET A 104 -11.51 7.80 7.69
CA MET A 104 -12.56 7.23 6.84
C MET A 104 -13.53 6.38 7.66
N TYR A 105 -14.80 6.78 7.71
CA TYR A 105 -15.87 5.98 8.29
C TYR A 105 -16.48 5.07 7.23
N LEU A 106 -16.56 3.78 7.53
CA LEU A 106 -17.36 2.84 6.75
C LEU A 106 -18.85 3.21 6.86
N PRO A 107 -19.68 2.86 5.86
CA PRO A 107 -21.12 3.10 5.92
C PRO A 107 -21.74 2.53 7.20
N ASP A 108 -22.65 3.30 7.80
CA ASP A 108 -23.36 2.90 9.02
C ASP A 108 -24.37 1.79 8.71
N GLU A 109 -24.53 0.81 9.61
CA GLU A 109 -25.53 -0.26 9.51
C GLU A 109 -26.97 0.25 9.38
N ASN A 110 -27.25 1.50 9.76
CA ASN A 110 -28.56 2.13 9.60
C ASN A 110 -28.74 2.87 8.26
N GLU A 111 -27.65 3.18 7.56
CA GLU A 111 -27.67 3.93 6.29
C GLU A 111 -27.46 3.00 5.10
N HIS A 112 -26.41 2.19 5.13
CA HIS A 112 -26.08 1.19 4.11
C HIS A 112 -25.40 0.02 4.81
N GLN A 113 -26.10 -1.10 4.96
CA GLN A 113 -25.54 -2.29 5.60
C GLN A 113 -24.46 -2.93 4.74
N ILE A 114 -23.47 -3.54 5.41
CA ILE A 114 -22.53 -4.41 4.71
C ILE A 114 -23.33 -5.52 4.01
N PRO A 115 -23.11 -5.76 2.70
CA PRO A 115 -23.86 -6.77 1.97
C PRO A 115 -23.69 -8.16 2.58
N GLU A 116 -24.74 -8.98 2.55
CA GLU A 116 -24.71 -10.33 3.10
C GLU A 116 -23.56 -11.15 2.50
N GLY A 117 -22.80 -11.84 3.35
CA GLY A 117 -21.65 -12.64 2.94
C GLY A 117 -20.32 -11.86 2.81
N PHE A 118 -20.33 -10.54 3.01
CA PHE A 118 -19.13 -9.71 3.10
C PHE A 118 -18.75 -9.45 4.55
N ASP A 119 -17.44 -9.31 4.79
CA ASP A 119 -16.91 -8.95 6.10
C ASP A 119 -15.72 -7.98 5.94
N CYS A 120 -15.59 -7.03 6.86
CA CYS A 120 -14.47 -6.13 6.95
C CYS A 120 -13.50 -6.64 8.01
N THR A 121 -12.48 -7.37 7.56
CA THR A 121 -11.51 -8.02 8.45
C THR A 121 -10.31 -7.16 8.78
N PHE A 122 -10.08 -6.07 8.03
CA PHE A 122 -8.90 -5.24 8.18
C PHE A 122 -9.19 -3.78 7.83
N TYR A 123 -8.73 -2.87 8.67
CA TYR A 123 -8.81 -1.43 8.44
C TYR A 123 -7.52 -0.74 8.86
N ARG A 124 -7.07 0.23 8.07
CA ARG A 124 -5.86 0.98 8.33
C ARG A 124 -5.94 2.40 7.77
N GLU A 125 -5.45 3.32 8.56
CA GLU A 125 -5.17 4.70 8.20
C GLU A 125 -3.67 4.92 8.25
N ALA A 126 -3.13 5.65 7.28
CA ALA A 126 -1.70 5.90 7.20
C ALA A 126 -1.46 7.35 6.80
N LYS A 127 -0.63 8.05 7.58
CA LYS A 127 -0.05 9.33 7.17
C LYS A 127 1.33 9.06 6.58
N GLU A 128 1.44 9.28 5.28
CA GLU A 128 2.69 9.06 4.55
C GLU A 128 3.44 10.38 4.34
N ARG A 129 4.75 10.37 4.57
CA ARG A 129 5.66 11.46 4.19
C ARG A 129 6.76 10.89 3.31
N MET A 130 6.89 11.44 2.11
CA MET A 130 7.86 10.96 1.11
C MET A 130 9.05 11.91 1.03
N PHE A 131 10.24 11.34 1.04
CA PHE A 131 11.52 12.05 0.88
C PHE A 131 12.32 11.38 -0.22
N GLN A 132 13.01 12.19 -1.02
CA GLN A 132 13.97 11.71 -2.01
C GLN A 132 15.38 11.86 -1.46
N ALA A 133 16.20 10.83 -1.65
CA ALA A 133 17.61 10.83 -1.29
C ALA A 133 18.43 10.18 -2.40
N THR A 134 19.65 10.67 -2.61
CA THR A 134 20.60 10.06 -3.55
C THR A 134 21.87 9.71 -2.79
N VAL A 135 22.30 8.46 -2.87
CA VAL A 135 23.51 7.93 -2.25
C VAL A 135 24.23 7.04 -3.25
N ASP A 136 25.53 7.28 -3.48
CA ASP A 136 26.37 6.50 -4.39
C ASP A 136 25.72 6.28 -5.77
N GLU A 137 25.25 7.37 -6.39
CA GLU A 137 24.59 7.41 -7.71
C GLU A 137 23.21 6.71 -7.77
N GLU A 138 22.74 6.14 -6.66
CA GLU A 138 21.42 5.52 -6.58
C GLU A 138 20.40 6.43 -5.92
N SER A 139 19.21 6.53 -6.53
CA SER A 139 18.10 7.30 -5.99
C SER A 139 17.15 6.42 -5.18
N PHE A 140 16.81 6.90 -3.99
CA PHE A 140 15.93 6.26 -3.04
C PHE A 140 14.75 7.16 -2.72
N THR A 141 13.57 6.57 -2.70
CA THR A 141 12.37 7.16 -2.10
C THR A 141 12.20 6.57 -0.70
N VAL A 142 12.27 7.43 0.32
CA VAL A 142 12.01 7.09 1.72
C VAL A 142 10.60 7.52 2.06
N ILE A 143 9.77 6.56 2.48
CA ILE A 143 8.38 6.78 2.85
C ILE A 143 8.27 6.50 4.34
N VAL A 144 8.07 7.56 5.12
CA VAL A 144 7.79 7.48 6.56
C VAL A 144 6.29 7.32 6.75
N LEU A 145 5.90 6.28 7.48
CA LEU A 145 4.54 5.84 7.66
C LEU A 145 4.19 5.91 9.15
N ASP A 146 3.16 6.67 9.46
CA ASP A 146 2.50 6.64 10.76
C ASP A 146 1.12 6.02 10.55
N GLU A 147 0.98 4.77 11.01
CA GLU A 147 -0.17 3.92 10.70
C GLU A 147 -0.96 3.60 11.96
N LYS A 148 -2.28 3.66 11.87
CA LYS A 148 -3.19 3.15 12.90
C LYS A 148 -4.28 2.32 12.27
N GLY A 149 -4.77 1.31 12.96
CA GLY A 149 -5.79 0.44 12.39
C GLY A 149 -6.14 -0.74 13.28
N TRP A 150 -6.90 -1.67 12.72
CA TRP A 150 -7.30 -2.91 13.39
C TRP A 150 -7.35 -4.06 12.40
N ASP A 151 -7.18 -5.27 12.94
CA ASP A 151 -7.19 -6.54 12.20
C ASP A 151 -7.94 -7.59 13.03
N THR A 152 -8.93 -8.23 12.41
CA THR A 152 -9.77 -9.26 13.03
C THR A 152 -9.10 -10.63 13.11
N ASP A 153 -7.99 -10.86 12.40
CA ASP A 153 -7.23 -12.12 12.46
C ASP A 153 -6.42 -12.25 13.77
N SER A 154 -6.27 -11.15 14.51
CA SER A 154 -5.88 -11.21 15.92
C SER A 154 -7.14 -11.47 16.76
N SER A 155 -7.05 -12.33 17.78
CA SER A 155 -8.17 -12.90 18.54
C SER A 155 -9.18 -11.90 19.18
N ASP A 156 -8.94 -10.60 19.03
CA ASP A 156 -9.82 -9.46 19.30
C ASP A 156 -9.48 -8.37 18.26
N LYS A 157 -10.38 -7.42 17.96
CA LYS A 157 -10.06 -6.22 17.15
C LYS A 157 -8.95 -5.40 17.84
N ARG A 158 -7.70 -5.79 17.70
CA ARG A 158 -6.57 -5.11 18.31
C ARG A 158 -6.27 -3.88 17.50
N HIS A 159 -6.53 -2.74 18.12
CA HIS A 159 -6.02 -1.49 17.59
C HIS A 159 -4.50 -1.53 17.68
N GLN A 160 -3.84 -1.24 16.55
CA GLN A 160 -2.40 -1.19 16.44
C GLN A 160 -2.00 0.19 15.92
N GLU A 161 -1.04 0.79 16.59
CA GLU A 161 -0.30 1.95 16.10
C GLU A 161 1.09 1.46 15.69
N GLN A 162 1.51 1.82 14.48
CA GLN A 162 2.77 1.40 13.90
C GLN A 162 3.45 2.57 13.22
N PHE A 163 4.65 2.89 13.71
CA PHE A 163 5.62 3.69 12.98
C PHE A 163 6.44 2.77 12.07
N GLY A 164 6.56 3.14 10.79
CA GLY A 164 7.30 2.37 9.80
C GLY A 164 8.08 3.26 8.84
N ILE A 165 9.20 2.76 8.35
CA ILE A 165 9.95 3.39 7.27
C ILE A 165 10.03 2.39 6.11
N ARG A 166 9.52 2.78 4.94
CA ARG A 166 9.66 2.03 3.71
C ARG A 166 10.68 2.71 2.82
N VAL A 167 11.58 1.92 2.26
CA VAL A 167 12.62 2.41 1.36
C VAL A 167 12.45 1.74 0.01
N VAL A 168 12.33 2.57 -1.02
CA VAL A 168 12.21 2.15 -2.41
C VAL A 168 13.43 2.63 -3.15
N MET A 169 14.15 1.72 -3.82
CA MET A 169 15.21 2.08 -4.76
C MET A 169 14.57 2.28 -6.13
N ASN A 170 14.76 3.46 -6.71
CA ASN A 170 14.04 3.85 -7.92
C ASN A 170 14.44 2.94 -9.10
N SER A 171 15.75 2.64 -9.23
CA SER A 171 16.28 1.77 -10.29
C SER A 171 15.71 0.34 -10.23
N TRP A 172 15.54 -0.23 -9.03
CA TRP A 172 14.85 -1.52 -8.88
C TRP A 172 13.36 -1.44 -9.22
N SER A 173 12.69 -0.34 -8.88
CA SER A 173 11.27 -0.18 -9.19
C SER A 173 11.04 -0.09 -10.70
N GLU A 174 11.88 0.63 -11.41
CA GLU A 174 11.85 0.72 -12.88
C GLU A 174 12.12 -0.65 -13.52
N ALA A 175 13.18 -1.33 -13.08
CA ALA A 175 13.57 -2.64 -13.61
C ALA A 175 12.50 -3.72 -13.36
N LEU A 176 12.04 -3.86 -12.11
CA LEU A 176 11.10 -4.92 -11.72
C LEU A 176 9.67 -4.68 -12.22
N LEU A 177 9.29 -3.43 -12.50
CA LEU A 177 7.96 -3.08 -13.01
C LEU A 177 7.93 -2.86 -14.53
N SER A 178 9.08 -2.94 -15.21
CA SER A 178 9.15 -2.89 -16.67
C SER A 178 8.43 -4.10 -17.27
N ALA A 179 7.60 -3.85 -18.29
CA ALA A 179 6.87 -4.88 -19.01
C ALA A 179 7.81 -5.87 -19.70
N GLU A 180 8.97 -5.38 -20.14
CA GLU A 180 9.95 -6.16 -20.89
C GLU A 180 10.85 -7.02 -19.97
N ARG A 181 10.79 -6.79 -18.65
CA ARG A 181 11.56 -7.50 -17.62
C ARG A 181 13.05 -7.64 -17.97
N HIS A 182 13.66 -6.56 -18.43
CA HIS A 182 15.08 -6.50 -18.83
C HIS A 182 16.07 -6.51 -17.65
N TRP A 183 15.76 -7.23 -16.57
CA TRP A 183 16.64 -7.34 -15.42
C TRP A 183 17.10 -8.78 -15.23
N THR A 184 18.33 -8.92 -14.77
CA THR A 184 18.91 -10.19 -14.33
C THR A 184 19.01 -10.21 -12.79
N PRO A 185 18.91 -11.39 -12.16
CA PRO A 185 19.16 -11.51 -10.72
C PRO A 185 20.48 -10.89 -10.29
N GLU A 186 21.53 -11.01 -11.10
CA GLU A 186 22.88 -10.49 -10.85
C GLU A 186 22.89 -8.97 -10.76
N GLU A 187 22.16 -8.26 -11.63
CA GLU A 187 22.04 -6.79 -11.58
C GLU A 187 21.32 -6.32 -10.31
N ILE A 188 20.28 -7.03 -9.89
CA ILE A 188 19.56 -6.73 -8.64
C ILE A 188 20.48 -6.99 -7.44
N LEU A 189 21.14 -8.15 -7.41
CA LEU A 189 22.06 -8.53 -6.33
C LEU A 189 23.27 -7.59 -6.24
N GLY A 190 23.79 -7.12 -7.39
CA GLY A 190 24.90 -6.17 -7.43
C GLY A 190 24.61 -4.85 -6.70
N LYS A 191 23.34 -4.43 -6.69
CA LYS A 191 22.88 -3.20 -6.00
C LYS A 191 22.45 -3.43 -4.55
N LEU A 192 22.36 -4.69 -4.10
CA LEU A 192 21.91 -5.01 -2.74
C LEU A 192 22.80 -4.37 -1.67
N LYS A 193 24.12 -4.29 -1.90
CA LYS A 193 25.04 -3.64 -0.98
C LYS A 193 24.70 -2.16 -0.78
N ASN A 194 24.39 -1.44 -1.86
CA ASN A 194 24.03 -0.02 -1.81
C ASN A 194 22.71 0.17 -1.05
N TYR A 195 21.72 -0.68 -1.35
CA TYR A 195 20.44 -0.68 -0.64
C TYR A 195 20.63 -0.92 0.87
N MET A 196 21.40 -1.94 1.25
CA MET A 196 21.67 -2.25 2.67
C MET A 196 22.49 -1.16 3.35
N GLY A 197 23.46 -0.55 2.66
CA GLY A 197 24.22 0.59 3.16
C GLY A 197 23.32 1.77 3.47
N PHE A 198 22.40 2.10 2.56
CA PHE A 198 21.42 3.17 2.77
C PHE A 198 20.46 2.88 3.93
N LEU A 199 19.98 1.62 4.06
CA LEU A 199 19.19 1.21 5.22
C LEU A 199 19.95 1.41 6.54
N SER A 200 21.25 1.11 6.56
CA SER A 200 22.08 1.33 7.75
C SER A 200 22.22 2.81 8.09
N LEU A 201 22.34 3.69 7.09
CA LEU A 201 22.38 5.14 7.30
C LEU A 201 21.06 5.65 7.90
N LEU A 202 19.93 5.22 7.35
CA LEU A 202 18.62 5.59 7.88
C LEU A 202 18.41 5.07 9.30
N LYS A 203 18.84 3.83 9.58
CA LYS A 203 18.77 3.27 10.92
C LYS A 203 19.50 4.17 11.92
N ASN A 204 20.75 4.51 11.62
CA ASN A 204 21.57 5.35 12.49
C ASN A 204 20.94 6.73 12.69
N TYR A 205 20.35 7.31 11.65
CA TYR A 205 19.74 8.64 11.71
C TYR A 205 18.45 8.68 12.54
N PHE A 206 17.58 7.67 12.40
CA PHE A 206 16.26 7.68 13.04
C PHE A 206 16.23 7.04 14.43
N PHE A 207 17.17 6.15 14.74
CA PHE A 207 17.04 5.27 15.91
C PHE A 207 18.28 5.22 16.82
N ASP A 208 19.47 5.57 16.33
CA ASP A 208 20.71 5.55 17.12
C ASP A 208 21.31 6.96 17.33
N GLY A 209 20.65 8.00 16.82
CA GLY A 209 21.06 9.41 16.89
C GLY A 209 20.40 10.20 18.01
#